data_AF-A0A954N3U7-F1
#
_entry.id   AF-A0A954N3U7-F1
#
_cell.length_a   1.000
_cell.length_b   1.000
_cell.length_c   1.000
_cell.angle_alpha   90.00
_cell.angle_beta   90.00
_cell.angle_gamma   90.00
#
_symmetry.space_group_name_H-M   'P 1'
#
loop_
_entity.id
_entity.type
_entity.pdbx_description
1 polymer ?
#
loop_
_entity_poly.entity_id
_entity_poly.type
_entity_poly.pdbx_seq_one_letter_code
_entity_poly.pdbx_strand_id
1 'polypeptide(L)'
;ILATLFTVYIVLGILYESYIHPLTIISTIPSAGVGALVALLLCRMELNVVGLIGILLLIGIVKKNAIMMIDFAIEAERNEGKSSEAAIFEACLLRFRPIIMTTLAALLGGLPLALGAGNGAELRRPLGVAIVGGLIFSQLLTLYTTPVVYLFLDRFVPQRKKLRIASESTPSLAR
;
A
#
# COMPACT_ATOMS: atom_id res chain seq x y z
N ILE A 1 -4.33 11.54 -27.63
CA ILE A 1 -3.73 10.32 -27.03
C ILE A 1 -2.45 10.67 -26.25
N LEU A 2 -1.36 11.11 -26.90
CA LEU A 2 -0.12 11.54 -26.21
C LEU A 2 -0.34 12.70 -25.22
N ALA A 3 -1.07 13.74 -25.62
CA ALA A 3 -1.44 14.85 -24.74
C ALA A 3 -2.31 14.39 -23.55
N THR A 4 -3.21 13.43 -23.79
CA THR A 4 -4.08 12.86 -22.75
C THR A 4 -3.29 12.08 -21.69
N LEU A 5 -2.32 11.27 -22.11
CA LEU A 5 -1.39 10.56 -21.20
C LEU A 5 -0.51 11.53 -20.42
N PHE A 6 -0.05 12.60 -21.08
CA PHE A 6 0.78 13.63 -20.47
C PHE A 6 0.03 14.44 -19.40
N THR A 7 -1.22 14.82 -19.66
CA THR A 7 -2.08 15.51 -18.69
C THR A 7 -2.39 14.64 -17.48
N VAL A 8 -2.68 13.34 -17.68
CA VAL A 8 -2.89 12.40 -16.57
C VAL A 8 -1.63 12.28 -15.70
N TYR A 9 -0.45 12.19 -16.33
CA TYR A 9 0.83 12.12 -15.62
C TYR A 9 1.12 13.38 -14.78
N ILE A 10 0.84 14.56 -15.32
CA ILE A 10 1.03 15.85 -14.63
C ILE A 10 0.04 16.00 -13.46
N VAL A 11 -1.24 15.66 -13.64
CA VAL A 11 -2.22 15.73 -12.56
C VAL A 11 -1.85 14.80 -11.41
N LEU A 12 -1.32 13.60 -11.70
CA LEU A 12 -0.78 12.71 -10.67
C LEU A 12 0.48 13.26 -10.00
N GLY A 13 1.38 13.90 -10.77
CA GLY A 13 2.63 14.47 -10.25
C GLY A 13 2.43 15.68 -9.33
N ILE A 14 1.46 16.55 -9.67
CA ILE A 14 1.12 17.74 -8.88
C ILE A 14 0.47 17.35 -7.54
N LEU A 15 -0.23 16.22 -7.48
CA LEU A 15 -0.95 15.79 -6.28
C LEU A 15 -0.05 15.25 -5.16
N TYR A 16 1.24 14.98 -5.41
CA TYR A 16 2.06 14.14 -4.50
C TYR A 16 3.28 14.78 -3.83
N GLU A 17 3.62 16.03 -4.12
CA GLU A 17 4.49 16.93 -3.32
C GLU A 17 5.73 16.36 -2.56
N SER A 18 6.39 15.28 -3.00
CA SER A 18 7.73 14.84 -2.51
C SER A 18 8.32 13.72 -3.37
N TYR A 19 9.65 13.68 -3.55
CA TYR A 19 10.37 12.82 -4.54
C TYR A 19 10.84 11.44 -4.04
N ILE A 20 10.80 11.13 -2.74
CA ILE A 20 11.30 9.85 -2.18
C ILE A 20 10.18 8.84 -1.89
N HIS A 21 9.01 9.31 -1.44
CA HIS A 21 7.81 8.48 -1.27
C HIS A 21 7.11 7.97 -2.56
N PRO A 22 7.25 8.57 -3.76
CA PRO A 22 6.58 8.11 -4.98
C PRO A 22 7.00 6.73 -5.45
N LEU A 23 8.26 6.32 -5.24
CA LEU A 23 8.77 5.01 -5.70
C LEU A 23 8.08 3.84 -4.98
N THR A 24 7.82 3.98 -3.69
CA THR A 24 7.08 3.01 -2.88
C THR A 24 5.59 3.00 -3.23
N ILE A 25 5.03 4.16 -3.59
CA ILE A 25 3.64 4.29 -4.06
C ILE A 25 3.48 3.62 -5.43
N ILE A 26 4.39 3.88 -6.37
CA ILE A 26 4.38 3.27 -7.70
C ILE A 26 4.49 1.74 -7.61
N SER A 27 5.23 1.22 -6.63
CA SER A 27 5.33 -0.23 -6.39
C SER A 27 4.06 -0.86 -5.78
N THR A 28 3.20 -0.07 -5.13
CA THR A 28 1.93 -0.55 -4.55
C THR A 28 0.74 -0.41 -5.51
N ILE A 29 0.82 0.49 -6.50
CA ILE A 29 -0.16 0.61 -7.61
C ILE A 29 -0.41 -0.70 -8.36
N PRO A 30 0.60 -1.49 -8.78
CA PRO A 30 0.34 -2.75 -9.49
C PRO A 30 -0.42 -3.74 -8.61
N SER A 31 -0.11 -3.82 -7.31
CA SER A 31 -0.84 -4.72 -6.40
C SER A 31 -2.31 -4.30 -6.25
N ALA A 32 -2.57 -3.01 -6.05
CA ALA A 32 -3.93 -2.46 -5.94
C ALA A 32 -4.74 -2.61 -7.23
N GLY A 33 -4.11 -2.35 -8.38
CA GLY A 33 -4.71 -2.50 -9.70
C GLY A 33 -5.02 -3.96 -10.02
N VAL A 34 -4.08 -4.87 -9.79
CA VAL A 34 -4.26 -6.31 -10.04
C VAL A 34 -5.37 -6.87 -9.16
N GLY A 35 -5.41 -6.54 -7.87
CA GLY A 35 -6.46 -7.05 -6.98
C GLY A 35 -7.87 -6.61 -7.41
N ALA A 36 -8.02 -5.33 -7.80
CA ALA A 36 -9.30 -4.81 -8.27
C ALA A 36 -9.70 -5.36 -9.65
N LEU A 37 -8.75 -5.49 -10.57
CA LEU A 37 -8.97 -6.08 -11.89
C LEU A 37 -9.42 -7.54 -11.77
N VAL A 38 -8.74 -8.33 -10.94
CA VAL A 38 -9.11 -9.73 -10.67
C VAL A 38 -10.51 -9.80 -10.08
N ALA A 39 -10.86 -8.92 -9.14
CA ALA A 39 -12.19 -8.86 -8.56
C ALA A 39 -13.28 -8.56 -9.61
N LEU A 40 -13.07 -7.56 -10.46
CA LEU A 40 -14.00 -7.20 -11.53
C LEU A 40 -14.14 -8.33 -12.56
N LEU A 41 -13.03 -8.97 -12.95
CA LEU A 41 -13.04 -10.12 -13.86
C LEU A 41 -13.81 -11.31 -13.29
N LEU A 42 -13.60 -11.65 -12.02
CA LEU A 42 -14.31 -12.73 -11.34
C LEU A 42 -15.82 -12.47 -11.25
N CYS A 43 -16.21 -11.21 -11.03
CA CYS A 43 -17.60 -10.79 -11.01
C CYS A 43 -18.18 -10.49 -12.40
N ARG A 44 -17.43 -10.72 -13.49
CA ARG A 44 -17.80 -10.42 -14.89
C ARG A 44 -18.27 -8.97 -15.09
N MET A 45 -17.56 -8.04 -14.46
CA MET A 45 -17.83 -6.61 -14.53
C MET A 45 -16.77 -5.91 -15.38
N GLU A 46 -17.20 -4.96 -16.19
CA GLU A 46 -16.28 -4.16 -17.00
C GLU A 46 -15.59 -3.07 -16.17
N LEU A 47 -14.35 -2.77 -16.52
CA LEU A 47 -13.62 -1.65 -15.96
C LEU A 47 -14.13 -0.35 -16.60
N ASN A 48 -14.98 0.37 -15.87
CA ASN A 48 -15.48 1.69 -16.24
C ASN A 48 -14.85 2.79 -15.35
N VAL A 49 -15.22 4.05 -15.59
CA VAL A 49 -14.71 5.21 -14.83
C VAL A 49 -14.92 5.05 -13.32
N VAL A 50 -16.01 4.40 -12.90
CA VAL A 50 -16.31 4.21 -11.48
C VAL A 50 -15.51 3.06 -10.86
N GLY A 51 -15.27 1.98 -11.61
CA GLY A 51 -14.29 0.96 -11.22
C GLY A 51 -12.89 1.54 -11.04
N LEU A 52 -12.52 2.52 -11.89
CA LEU A 52 -11.25 3.25 -11.76
C LEU A 52 -11.19 4.10 -10.47
N ILE A 53 -12.27 4.77 -10.09
CA ILE A 53 -12.36 5.47 -8.79
C ILE A 53 -12.13 4.47 -7.63
N GLY A 54 -12.72 3.27 -7.72
CA GLY A 54 -12.47 2.19 -6.76
C GLY A 54 -10.99 1.83 -6.65
N ILE A 55 -10.29 1.68 -7.78
CA ILE A 55 -8.85 1.44 -7.83
C ILE A 55 -8.05 2.57 -7.18
N LEU A 56 -8.41 3.83 -7.43
CA LEU A 56 -7.74 4.98 -6.82
C LEU A 56 -7.90 5.01 -5.30
N LEU A 57 -9.09 4.68 -4.79
CA LEU A 57 -9.34 4.55 -3.35
C LEU A 57 -8.51 3.41 -2.73
N LEU A 58 -8.46 2.26 -3.41
CA LEU A 58 -7.66 1.11 -2.98
C LEU A 58 -6.18 1.44 -2.85
N ILE A 59 -5.62 2.17 -3.82
CA ILE A 59 -4.22 2.61 -3.77
C ILE A 59 -3.97 3.36 -2.46
N GLY A 60 -4.86 4.29 -2.07
CA GLY A 60 -4.71 5.04 -0.83
C GLY A 60 -4.72 4.17 0.43
N ILE A 61 -5.67 3.24 0.53
CA ILE A 61 -5.83 2.36 1.69
C ILE A 61 -4.63 1.41 1.83
N VAL A 62 -4.27 0.73 0.74
CA VAL A 62 -3.19 -0.26 0.71
C VAL A 62 -1.83 0.40 0.94
N LYS A 63 -1.58 1.54 0.28
CA LYS A 63 -0.36 2.34 0.45
C LYS A 63 -0.18 2.80 1.89
N LYS A 64 -1.23 3.30 2.54
CA LYS A 64 -1.15 3.75 3.94
C LYS A 64 -0.65 2.60 4.82
N ASN A 65 -1.20 1.41 4.63
CA ASN A 65 -0.80 0.22 5.38
C ASN A 65 0.66 -0.20 5.11
N ALA A 66 1.13 -0.10 3.85
CA ALA A 66 2.51 -0.42 3.49
C ALA A 66 3.53 0.59 4.07
N ILE A 67 3.27 1.89 3.92
CA ILE A 67 4.13 2.96 4.46
C ILE A 67 4.25 2.80 5.97
N MET A 68 3.12 2.62 6.64
CA MET A 68 3.04 2.42 8.08
C MET A 68 3.83 1.19 8.59
N MET A 69 3.96 0.14 7.79
CA MET A 69 4.75 -1.05 8.14
C MET A 69 6.25 -0.80 7.98
N ILE A 70 6.63 -0.17 6.86
CA ILE A 70 8.03 0.18 6.59
C ILE A 70 8.54 1.19 7.62
N ASP A 71 7.73 2.20 7.95
CA ASP A 71 8.10 3.21 8.94
C ASP A 71 8.35 2.58 10.32
N PHE A 72 7.53 1.62 10.74
CA PHE A 72 7.74 0.88 11.99
C PHE A 72 9.00 0.01 11.97
N ALA A 73 9.29 -0.63 10.83
CA ALA A 73 10.52 -1.41 10.68
C ALA A 73 11.76 -0.51 10.77
N ILE A 74 11.77 0.63 10.08
CA ILE A 74 12.88 1.59 10.12
C ILE A 74 13.05 2.17 11.53
N GLU A 75 11.95 2.45 12.23
CA GLU A 75 12.01 2.94 13.61
C GLU A 75 12.63 1.91 14.56
N ALA A 76 12.24 0.63 14.43
CA ALA A 76 12.81 -0.47 15.22
C ALA A 76 14.30 -0.71 14.90
N GLU A 77 14.73 -0.56 13.64
CA GLU A 77 16.16 -0.60 13.30
C GLU A 77 16.95 0.53 13.96
N ARG A 78 16.41 1.76 13.97
CA ARG A 78 17.11 2.96 14.45
C ARG A 78 17.15 3.07 15.96
N ASN A 79 16.03 2.83 16.63
CA ASN A 79 15.92 3.04 18.08
C ASN A 79 16.33 1.82 18.88
N GLU A 80 16.13 0.62 18.33
CA GLU A 80 16.36 -0.63 19.04
C GLU A 80 17.56 -1.41 18.49
N GLY A 81 18.20 -0.92 17.41
CA GLY A 81 19.37 -1.55 16.80
C GLY A 81 19.08 -2.94 16.22
N LYS A 82 17.80 -3.28 15.98
CA LYS A 82 17.38 -4.58 15.48
C LYS A 82 17.87 -4.79 14.04
N SER A 83 18.16 -6.05 13.71
CA SER A 83 18.42 -6.44 12.31
C SER A 83 17.16 -6.22 11.45
N SER A 84 17.34 -5.92 10.17
CA SER A 84 16.26 -5.65 9.22
C SER A 84 15.21 -6.75 9.16
N GLU A 85 15.63 -8.01 9.32
CA GLU A 85 14.75 -9.18 9.40
C GLU A 85 13.91 -9.19 10.68
N ALA A 86 14.51 -8.90 11.83
CA ALA A 86 13.79 -8.83 13.10
C ALA A 86 12.82 -7.63 13.14
N ALA A 87 13.25 -6.48 12.62
CA ALA A 87 12.46 -5.25 12.61
C ALA A 87 11.22 -5.35 11.71
N ILE A 88 11.36 -5.89 10.50
CA ILE A 88 10.20 -6.07 9.61
C ILE A 88 9.22 -7.12 10.14
N PHE A 89 9.73 -8.17 10.78
CA PHE A 89 8.88 -9.21 11.37
C PHE A 89 8.03 -8.66 12.52
N GLU A 90 8.64 -7.89 13.41
CA GLU A 90 7.92 -7.21 14.49
C GLU A 90 6.91 -6.18 13.96
N ALA A 91 7.29 -5.41 12.94
CA ALA A 91 6.38 -4.49 12.27
C ALA A 91 5.15 -5.21 11.68
N CYS A 92 5.35 -6.40 11.08
CA CYS A 92 4.24 -7.22 10.60
C CYS A 92 3.29 -7.65 11.73
N LEU A 93 3.81 -8.06 12.89
CA LEU A 93 3.00 -8.46 14.04
C LEU A 93 2.19 -7.29 14.62
N LEU A 94 2.84 -6.14 14.83
CA LEU A 94 2.20 -4.95 15.39
C LEU A 94 1.12 -4.39 14.46
N ARG A 95 1.34 -4.48 13.14
CA ARG A 95 0.41 -3.95 12.12
C ARG A 95 -0.69 -4.92 11.73
N PHE A 96 -0.60 -6.20 12.06
CA PHE A 96 -1.63 -7.18 11.71
C PHE A 96 -3.03 -6.76 12.21
N ARG A 97 -3.14 -6.36 13.49
CA ARG A 97 -4.40 -5.88 14.08
C ARG A 97 -4.96 -4.63 13.36
N PRO A 98 -4.18 -3.54 13.19
CA PRO A 98 -4.61 -2.38 12.41
C PRO A 98 -4.99 -2.69 10.95
N ILE A 99 -4.23 -3.55 10.26
CA ILE A 99 -4.52 -3.91 8.86
C ILE A 99 -5.88 -4.60 8.75
N ILE A 100 -6.15 -5.57 9.64
CA ILE A 100 -7.44 -6.26 9.68
C ILE A 100 -8.57 -5.27 10.01
N MET A 101 -8.38 -4.35 10.95
CA MET A 101 -9.38 -3.32 11.28
C MET A 101 -9.76 -2.48 10.06
N THR A 102 -8.77 -1.95 9.33
CA THR A 102 -9.02 -1.13 8.14
C THR A 102 -9.67 -1.93 7.01
N THR A 103 -9.22 -3.17 6.82
CA THR A 103 -9.73 -4.05 5.77
C THR A 103 -11.18 -4.43 6.06
N LEU A 104 -11.51 -4.82 7.29
CA LEU A 104 -12.88 -5.17 7.68
C LEU A 104 -13.82 -3.97 7.60
N ALA A 105 -13.40 -2.79 8.07
CA ALA A 105 -14.22 -1.58 8.00
C ALA A 105 -14.58 -1.23 6.54
N ALA A 106 -13.59 -1.27 5.65
CA ALA A 106 -13.81 -0.97 4.24
C ALA A 106 -14.56 -2.09 3.50
N LEU A 107 -14.37 -3.36 3.88
CA LEU A 107 -15.16 -4.48 3.36
C LEU A 107 -16.63 -4.35 3.74
N LEU A 108 -16.93 -4.08 5.01
CA LEU A 108 -18.31 -3.91 5.47
C LEU A 108 -18.98 -2.66 4.87
N GLY A 109 -18.22 -1.59 4.61
CA GLY A 109 -18.71 -0.41 3.89
C GLY A 109 -18.93 -0.66 2.39
N GLY A 110 -18.08 -1.48 1.76
CA GLY A 110 -18.14 -1.81 0.33
C GLY A 110 -19.14 -2.93 -0.01
N LEU A 111 -19.42 -3.83 0.92
CA LEU A 111 -20.32 -4.97 0.74
C LEU A 111 -21.75 -4.57 0.32
N PRO A 112 -22.43 -3.60 0.95
CA PRO A 112 -23.76 -3.18 0.50
C PRO A 112 -23.73 -2.52 -0.88
N LEU A 113 -22.62 -1.86 -1.26
CA LEU A 113 -22.45 -1.30 -2.60
C LEU A 113 -22.27 -2.39 -3.65
N ALA A 114 -21.54 -3.46 -3.32
CA ALA A 114 -21.31 -4.60 -4.20
C ALA A 114 -22.58 -5.44 -4.41
N LEU A 115 -23.39 -5.62 -3.37
CA LEU A 115 -24.61 -6.45 -3.41
C LEU A 115 -25.88 -5.66 -3.76
N GLY A 116 -25.85 -4.33 -3.67
CA GLY A 116 -27.00 -3.47 -3.89
C GLY A 116 -27.68 -3.73 -5.23
N ALA A 117 -29.01 -3.87 -5.21
CA ALA A 117 -29.87 -4.02 -6.39
C ALA A 117 -30.87 -2.85 -6.43
N GLY A 118 -31.18 -2.34 -7.63
CA GLY A 118 -32.13 -1.24 -7.83
C GLY A 118 -31.55 -0.07 -8.65
N ASN A 119 -32.23 1.08 -8.61
CA ASN A 119 -31.85 2.25 -9.41
C ASN A 119 -30.43 2.74 -9.06
N GLY A 120 -29.59 2.87 -10.08
CA GLY A 120 -28.17 3.24 -9.93
C GLY A 120 -27.23 2.09 -9.52
N ALA A 121 -27.70 0.83 -9.51
CA ALA A 121 -26.86 -0.33 -9.23
C ALA A 121 -25.71 -0.51 -10.25
N GLU A 122 -25.91 -0.08 -11.50
CA GLU A 122 -24.87 -0.10 -12.54
C GLU A 122 -23.64 0.74 -12.18
N LEU A 123 -23.82 1.77 -11.35
CA LEU A 123 -22.74 2.62 -10.87
C LEU A 123 -22.13 2.10 -9.55
N ARG A 124 -22.98 1.61 -8.64
CA ARG A 124 -22.57 1.23 -7.28
C ARG A 124 -21.88 -0.14 -7.23
N ARG A 125 -22.33 -1.09 -8.03
CA ARG A 125 -21.79 -2.46 -8.04
C ARG A 125 -20.32 -2.51 -8.47
N PRO A 126 -19.90 -1.89 -9.61
CA PRO A 126 -18.48 -1.91 -10.00
C PRO A 126 -17.58 -1.28 -8.95
N LEU A 127 -18.04 -0.19 -8.30
CA LEU A 127 -17.31 0.46 -7.21
C LEU A 127 -17.14 -0.47 -6.01
N GLY A 128 -18.24 -1.07 -5.54
CA GLY A 128 -18.24 -1.95 -4.39
C GLY A 128 -17.41 -3.21 -4.62
N VAL A 129 -17.55 -3.85 -5.79
CA VAL A 129 -16.77 -5.05 -6.16
C VAL A 129 -15.29 -4.73 -6.27
N ALA A 130 -14.93 -3.62 -6.91
CA ALA A 130 -13.54 -3.18 -6.97
C ALA A 130 -12.97 -3.01 -5.57
N ILE A 131 -13.64 -2.27 -4.67
CA ILE A 131 -13.17 -2.06 -3.29
C ILE A 131 -13.08 -3.37 -2.51
N VAL A 132 -14.13 -4.20 -2.51
CA VAL A 132 -14.20 -5.41 -1.69
C VAL A 132 -13.16 -6.44 -2.16
N GLY A 133 -13.21 -6.82 -3.43
CA GLY A 133 -12.28 -7.81 -3.95
C GLY A 133 -10.87 -7.25 -4.05
N GLY A 134 -10.73 -5.98 -4.43
CA GLY A 134 -9.44 -5.30 -4.47
C GLY A 134 -8.76 -5.26 -3.11
N LEU A 135 -9.46 -4.98 -2.02
CA LEU A 135 -8.84 -5.00 -0.68
C LEU A 135 -8.39 -6.41 -0.29
N ILE A 136 -9.22 -7.43 -0.51
CA ILE A 136 -8.88 -8.81 -0.14
C ILE A 136 -7.60 -9.24 -0.86
N PHE A 137 -7.57 -9.12 -2.19
CA PHE A 137 -6.42 -9.55 -2.97
C PHE A 137 -5.20 -8.65 -2.75
N SER A 138 -5.38 -7.31 -2.81
CA SER A 138 -4.25 -6.38 -2.75
C SER A 138 -3.62 -6.33 -1.36
N GLN A 139 -4.41 -6.48 -0.29
CA GLN A 139 -3.86 -6.47 1.06
C GLN A 139 -3.05 -7.74 1.34
N LEU A 140 -3.47 -8.91 0.83
CA LEU A 140 -2.71 -10.15 0.89
C LEU A 140 -1.40 -10.04 0.11
N LEU A 141 -1.47 -9.55 -1.14
CA LEU A 141 -0.28 -9.32 -1.95
C LEU A 141 0.68 -8.35 -1.25
N THR A 142 0.17 -7.25 -0.68
CA THR A 142 1.01 -6.24 -0.05
C THR A 142 1.68 -6.77 1.23
N LEU A 143 0.94 -7.47 2.09
CA LEU A 143 1.50 -8.09 3.30
C LEU A 143 2.63 -9.07 3.00
N TYR A 144 2.61 -9.72 1.84
CA TYR A 144 3.67 -10.63 1.41
C TYR A 144 4.80 -9.91 0.66
N THR A 145 4.46 -9.04 -0.29
CA THR A 145 5.42 -8.41 -1.20
C THR A 145 6.23 -7.32 -0.50
N THR A 146 5.63 -6.56 0.42
CA THR A 146 6.30 -5.49 1.16
C THR A 146 7.50 -5.98 1.99
N PRO A 147 7.39 -7.01 2.86
CA PRO A 147 8.55 -7.48 3.61
C PRO A 147 9.63 -8.08 2.70
N VAL A 148 9.24 -8.80 1.64
CA VAL A 148 10.18 -9.37 0.66
C VAL A 148 10.96 -8.27 -0.04
N VAL A 149 10.28 -7.22 -0.53
CA VAL A 149 10.93 -6.08 -1.20
C VAL A 149 11.81 -5.31 -0.23
N TYR A 150 11.37 -5.12 1.02
CA TYR A 150 12.17 -4.45 2.05
C TYR A 150 13.49 -5.19 2.33
N LEU A 151 13.43 -6.51 2.55
CA LEU A 151 14.62 -7.33 2.76
C LEU A 151 15.51 -7.42 1.52
N PHE A 152 14.91 -7.47 0.33
CA PHE A 152 15.65 -7.44 -0.91
C PHE A 152 16.42 -6.12 -1.05
N LEU A 153 15.77 -4.98 -0.79
CA LEU A 153 16.40 -3.67 -0.84
C LEU A 153 17.50 -3.51 0.22
N ASP A 154 17.32 -4.01 1.46
CA ASP A 154 18.37 -3.97 2.48
C ASP A 154 19.64 -4.71 2.03
N ARG A 155 19.52 -5.81 1.28
CA ARG A 155 20.69 -6.51 0.71
C ARG A 155 21.46 -5.67 -0.32
N PHE A 156 20.82 -4.68 -0.95
CA PHE A 156 21.47 -3.74 -1.88
C PHE A 156 21.94 -2.44 -1.21
N VAL A 157 21.62 -2.22 0.07
CA VAL A 157 22.14 -1.06 0.82
C VAL A 157 23.60 -1.33 1.23
N PRO A 158 24.58 -0.55 0.74
CA PRO A 158 26.00 -0.78 1.05
C PRO A 158 26.28 -0.65 2.56
N GLN A 159 26.99 -1.62 3.14
CA GLN A 159 27.42 -1.69 4.55
C GLN A 159 28.06 -0.39 5.10
N ARG A 160 28.61 0.48 4.24
CA ARG A 160 29.17 1.78 4.64
C ARG A 160 28.14 2.76 5.22
N LYS A 161 26.83 2.62 4.93
CA LYS A 161 25.77 3.45 5.56
C LYS A 161 25.32 2.90 6.91
N LYS A 162 25.41 1.58 7.14
CA LYS A 162 25.08 0.94 8.43
C LYS A 162 26.01 1.42 9.56
N LEU A 163 27.29 1.64 9.26
CA LEU A 163 28.28 2.15 10.24
C LEU A 163 28.09 3.63 10.59
N ARG A 164 27.54 4.45 9.70
CA ARG A 164 27.35 5.88 9.94
C ARG A 164 26.13 6.19 10.83
N ILE A 165 25.09 5.36 10.73
CA ILE A 165 23.89 5.44 11.60
C ILE A 165 24.21 4.95 13.03
N ALA A 166 24.99 3.86 13.16
CA ALA A 166 25.47 3.38 14.47
C ALA A 166 26.43 4.36 15.17
N SER A 167 27.15 5.19 14.40
CA SER A 167 28.05 6.22 14.94
C SER A 167 27.32 7.47 15.44
N GLU A 168 26.13 7.78 14.92
CA GLU A 168 25.31 8.94 15.36
C GLU A 168 24.42 8.61 16.58
N SER A 169 24.17 7.33 16.85
CA SER A 169 23.33 6.85 17.97
C SER A 169 24.07 6.69 19.31
N THR A 170 25.29 7.22 19.45
CA THR A 170 25.99 7.32 20.75
C THR A 170 26.09 8.77 21.24
N PRO A 171 25.00 9.43 21.70
CA PRO A 171 25.13 10.61 22.52
C PRO A 171 25.27 10.22 24.00
N SER A 172 26.47 10.49 24.54
CA SER A 172 26.69 10.95 25.93
C SER A 172 26.17 10.11 27.11
N LEU A 173 26.76 8.93 27.36
CA LEU A 173 26.82 8.34 28.72
C LEU A 173 28.25 8.26 29.26
N ALA A 174 29.11 9.16 28.81
CA ALA A 174 30.44 9.36 29.39
C ALA A 174 30.70 10.86 29.57
N ARG A 175 30.08 11.45 30.60
CA ARG A 175 30.63 12.51 31.45
C ARG A 175 29.62 12.89 32.53
#